data_AF-A0A142Y7J9-F1
#
_entry.id   AF-A0A142Y7J9-F1
#
_cell.length_a   1.000
_cell.length_b   1.000
_cell.length_c   1.000
_cell.angle_alpha   90.00
_cell.angle_beta   90.00
_cell.angle_gamma   90.00
#
_symmetry.space_group_name_H-M   'P 1'
#
loop_
_entity.id
_entity.type
_entity.pdbx_description
1 polymer ?
#
loop_
_entity_poly.entity_id
_entity_poly.type
_entity_poly.pdbx_seq_one_letter_code
_entity_poly.pdbx_strand_id
1 'polypeptide(L)'
;MLLRKARLSLLAILFLVALRFVVGFHFYMEGATKVKEGNFSSTGFLAGAKGPLADKFHQLIPDYDGRFRLPELREQMPEKDQKPTKEDSNKLLSYKKLFEHLDAYAANAKELYGFTEEQSNKVDELVNGSKEVTGAKEKLIAVADDWGPQISEYLVGFERVAINQRDEMRNNVAGLRKQKDEIESKWRALVKAPLADVDSILADLETKVNAIAKGEQKGEKNKQRYAELRLPDAGPIDVKMVDRIIPIFDMTVGILLMIGLLTPLAALAAGLFLASVVLTQFPGYPGAQPTYYQGIEMLACFLLAFTDAGRYAGLDFIPWSFWNRGTKKADAE
;
A
#
# COMPACT_ATOMS: atom_id res chain seq x y z
N MET A 1 41.94 18.58 -13.27
CA MET A 1 41.93 19.22 -14.62
C MET A 1 41.00 18.50 -15.61
N LEU A 2 39.91 17.84 -15.18
CA LEU A 2 39.10 16.95 -16.05
C LEU A 2 37.65 17.38 -16.31
N LEU A 3 37.20 18.51 -15.75
CA LEU A 3 35.87 19.08 -16.05
C LEU A 3 36.05 20.51 -16.58
N ARG A 4 36.64 20.63 -17.79
CA ARG A 4 36.48 21.87 -18.57
C ARG A 4 34.99 22.00 -18.89
N LYS A 5 34.42 23.20 -18.66
CA LYS A 5 33.00 23.58 -18.85
C LYS A 5 32.36 22.87 -20.06
N ALA A 6 31.72 21.72 -19.82
CA ALA A 6 30.95 21.03 -20.83
C ALA A 6 29.76 21.93 -21.20
N ARG A 7 29.69 22.34 -22.47
CA ARG A 7 28.56 23.10 -23.01
C ARG A 7 27.64 22.10 -23.69
N LEU A 8 26.39 22.03 -23.25
CA LEU A 8 25.36 21.22 -23.91
C LEU A 8 25.07 21.81 -25.30
N SER A 9 24.92 20.95 -26.30
CA SER A 9 24.45 21.35 -27.63
C SER A 9 22.96 21.72 -27.58
N LEU A 10 22.48 22.47 -28.57
CA LEU A 10 21.05 22.80 -28.68
C LEU A 10 20.16 21.55 -28.70
N LEU A 11 20.59 20.51 -29.43
CA LEU A 11 19.87 19.24 -29.48
C LEU A 11 19.86 18.54 -28.13
N ALA A 12 20.98 18.55 -27.39
CA ALA A 12 21.02 17.97 -26.04
C ALA A 12 20.06 18.71 -25.10
N ILE A 13 20.00 20.04 -25.18
CA ILE A 13 19.04 20.85 -24.41
C ILE A 13 17.60 20.50 -24.80
N LEU A 14 17.30 20.40 -26.10
CA LEU A 14 15.97 20.04 -26.59
C LEU A 14 15.52 18.68 -26.04
N PHE A 15 16.36 17.65 -26.14
CA PHE A 15 16.04 16.33 -25.61
C PHE A 15 15.99 16.28 -24.08
N LEU A 16 16.76 17.12 -23.39
CA LEU A 16 16.68 17.24 -21.94
C LEU A 16 15.34 17.84 -21.49
N VAL A 17 14.87 18.88 -22.19
CA VAL A 17 13.54 19.48 -21.96
C VAL A 17 12.43 18.48 -22.31
N ALA A 18 12.57 17.76 -23.43
CA ALA A 18 11.61 16.73 -23.82
C ALA A 18 11.54 15.60 -22.78
N LEU A 19 12.69 15.11 -22.30
CA LEU A 19 12.76 14.10 -21.25
C LEU A 19 12.08 14.59 -19.97
N ARG A 20 12.37 15.83 -19.55
CA ARG A 20 11.74 16.47 -18.38
C ARG A 20 10.21 16.46 -18.50
N PHE A 21 9.71 16.89 -19.65
CA PHE A 21 8.28 16.97 -19.91
C PHE A 21 7.64 15.57 -19.95
N VAL A 22 8.23 14.60 -20.65
CA VAL A 22 7.69 13.25 -20.78
C VAL A 22 7.65 12.51 -19.44
N VAL A 23 8.73 12.59 -18.65
CA VAL A 23 8.76 12.03 -17.29
C VAL A 23 7.69 12.70 -16.42
N GLY A 24 7.61 14.04 -16.44
CA GLY A 24 6.60 14.77 -15.69
C GLY A 24 5.16 14.40 -16.09
N PHE A 25 4.92 14.25 -17.40
CA PHE A 25 3.62 13.84 -17.94
C PHE A 25 3.25 12.42 -17.50
N HIS A 26 4.20 11.49 -17.51
CA HIS A 26 3.98 10.11 -17.07
C HIS A 26 3.56 10.07 -15.60
N PHE A 27 4.32 10.69 -14.69
CA PHE A 27 3.95 10.81 -13.27
C PHE A 27 2.57 11.46 -13.08
N TYR A 28 2.27 12.54 -13.81
CA TYR A 28 0.98 13.19 -13.70
C TYR A 28 -0.19 12.27 -14.10
N MET A 29 -0.05 11.56 -15.23
CA MET A 29 -1.08 10.64 -15.70
C MET A 29 -1.26 9.44 -14.78
N GLU A 30 -0.15 8.91 -14.23
CA GLU A 30 -0.15 7.86 -13.23
C GLU A 30 -0.91 8.27 -11.96
N GLY A 31 -0.67 9.47 -11.44
CA GLY A 31 -1.39 9.97 -10.27
C GLY A 31 -2.86 10.29 -10.58
N ALA A 32 -3.14 10.94 -11.72
CA ALA A 32 -4.49 11.29 -12.12
C ALA A 32 -5.38 10.06 -12.35
N THR A 33 -4.82 8.98 -12.90
CA THR A 33 -5.53 7.70 -13.07
C THR A 33 -5.90 7.10 -11.72
N LYS A 34 -4.96 7.05 -10.76
CA LYS A 34 -5.22 6.55 -9.41
C LYS A 34 -6.32 7.34 -8.69
N VAL A 35 -6.30 8.68 -8.81
CA VAL A 35 -7.36 9.54 -8.25
C VAL A 35 -8.72 9.28 -8.92
N LYS A 36 -8.73 9.12 -10.25
CA LYS A 36 -9.96 8.89 -11.01
C LYS A 36 -10.61 7.54 -10.68
N GLU A 37 -9.80 6.49 -10.54
CA GLU A 37 -10.30 5.15 -10.22
C GLU A 37 -10.77 5.05 -8.76
N GLY A 38 -10.15 5.80 -7.85
CA GLY A 38 -10.59 5.93 -6.45
C GLY A 38 -10.45 4.66 -5.60
N ASN A 39 -9.91 3.58 -6.18
CA ASN A 39 -9.71 2.27 -5.54
C ASN A 39 -8.23 1.81 -5.57
N PHE A 40 -7.30 2.74 -5.83
CA PHE A 40 -5.87 2.44 -5.83
C PHE A 40 -5.44 1.86 -4.49
N SER A 41 -4.67 0.76 -4.52
CA SER A 41 -3.95 0.28 -3.35
C SER A 41 -2.57 -0.26 -3.69
N SER A 42 -1.59 0.14 -2.88
CA SER A 42 -0.22 -0.35 -2.88
C SER A 42 -0.07 -1.70 -2.14
N THR A 43 -1.13 -2.23 -1.54
CA THR A 43 -1.11 -3.52 -0.82
C THR A 43 -0.51 -4.64 -1.67
N GLY A 44 -0.95 -4.79 -2.93
CA GLY A 44 -0.42 -5.86 -3.80
C GLY A 44 1.05 -5.68 -4.13
N PHE A 45 1.50 -4.42 -4.24
CA PHE A 45 2.89 -4.08 -4.52
C PHE A 45 3.79 -4.37 -3.32
N LEU A 46 3.37 -3.93 -2.12
CA LEU A 46 4.08 -4.15 -0.87
C LEU A 46 4.09 -5.64 -0.50
N ALA A 47 2.97 -6.33 -0.65
CA ALA A 47 2.83 -7.75 -0.28
C ALA A 47 3.64 -8.70 -1.16
N GLY A 48 3.92 -8.28 -2.40
CA GLY A 48 4.72 -9.03 -3.36
C GLY A 48 6.22 -8.72 -3.27
N ALA A 49 6.68 -7.95 -2.29
CA ALA A 49 8.07 -7.53 -2.19
C ALA A 49 9.01 -8.73 -2.02
N LYS A 50 10.12 -8.72 -2.77
CA LYS A 50 11.16 -9.74 -2.78
C LYS A 50 12.54 -9.10 -2.73
N GLY A 51 13.31 -9.51 -1.74
CA GLY A 51 14.66 -9.03 -1.54
C GLY A 51 15.02 -8.88 -0.06
N PRO A 52 16.23 -8.38 0.24
CA PRO A 52 16.70 -8.19 1.61
C PRO A 52 15.85 -7.24 2.46
N LEU A 53 15.05 -6.38 1.81
CA LEU A 53 14.18 -5.40 2.45
C LEU A 53 12.70 -5.80 2.43
N ALA A 54 12.34 -7.01 1.96
CA ALA A 54 10.94 -7.43 1.83
C ALA A 54 10.16 -7.29 3.14
N ASP A 55 10.74 -7.71 4.26
CA ASP A 55 10.12 -7.59 5.59
C ASP A 55 9.78 -6.14 5.96
N LYS A 56 10.60 -5.17 5.52
CA LYS A 56 10.33 -3.74 5.77
C LYS A 56 9.13 -3.23 4.98
N PHE A 57 8.92 -3.72 3.77
CA PHE A 57 7.74 -3.40 2.97
C PHE A 57 6.50 -4.11 3.50
N HIS A 58 6.62 -5.36 3.92
CA HIS A 58 5.54 -6.13 4.52
C HIS A 58 5.04 -5.51 5.84
N GLN A 59 5.93 -4.90 6.64
CA GLN A 59 5.58 -4.18 7.86
C GLN A 59 4.67 -2.95 7.64
N LEU A 60 4.57 -2.43 6.42
CA LEU A 60 3.65 -1.34 6.08
C LEU A 60 2.22 -1.82 5.89
N ILE A 61 2.00 -3.14 5.76
CA ILE A 61 0.67 -3.74 5.64
C ILE A 61 0.22 -4.20 7.04
N PRO A 62 -0.79 -3.56 7.63
CA PRO A 62 -1.39 -4.06 8.86
C PRO A 62 -1.93 -5.47 8.63
N ASP A 63 -1.71 -6.37 9.59
CA ASP A 63 -2.16 -7.77 9.49
C ASP A 63 -1.71 -8.42 8.16
N TYR A 64 -0.43 -8.27 7.79
CA TYR A 64 0.12 -8.77 6.51
C TYR A 64 -0.07 -10.27 6.30
N ASP A 65 -0.08 -11.06 7.37
CA ASP A 65 -0.35 -12.49 7.36
C ASP A 65 -1.84 -12.82 7.50
N GLY A 66 -2.70 -11.81 7.65
CA GLY A 66 -4.15 -11.98 7.70
C GLY A 66 -4.63 -12.69 8.96
N ARG A 67 -3.79 -12.87 9.98
CA ARG A 67 -4.11 -13.66 11.18
C ARG A 67 -5.20 -13.05 12.03
N PHE A 68 -5.32 -11.73 12.00
CA PHE A 68 -6.40 -11.04 12.69
C PHE A 68 -7.70 -11.11 11.90
N ARG A 69 -7.62 -10.96 10.58
CA ARG A 69 -8.77 -11.00 9.67
C ARG A 69 -9.31 -12.40 9.42
N LEU A 70 -8.45 -13.43 9.44
CA LEU A 70 -8.83 -14.83 9.25
C LEU A 70 -9.35 -15.43 10.57
N PRO A 71 -10.19 -16.45 10.49
CA PRO A 71 -10.69 -17.12 11.69
C PRO A 71 -9.57 -17.96 12.34
N GLU A 72 -9.68 -18.14 13.66
CA GLU A 72 -8.75 -18.92 14.46
C GLU A 72 -9.20 -20.37 14.60
N LEU A 73 -8.26 -21.28 14.87
CA LEU A 73 -8.55 -22.68 15.19
C LEU A 73 -9.02 -22.82 16.65
N ARG A 74 -10.16 -23.48 16.88
CA ARG A 74 -10.83 -23.69 18.19
C ARG A 74 -10.19 -24.73 19.14
N GLU A 75 -8.90 -25.03 19.00
CA GLU A 75 -8.12 -26.11 19.66
C GLU A 75 -8.20 -27.54 19.09
N GLN A 76 -7.02 -28.19 19.15
CA GLN A 76 -6.55 -29.54 18.76
C GLN A 76 -6.95 -30.11 17.39
N MET A 77 -5.98 -30.08 16.47
CA MET A 77 -6.01 -30.87 15.24
C MET A 77 -5.97 -32.39 15.53
N PRO A 78 -6.63 -33.23 14.72
CA PRO A 78 -6.29 -34.63 14.63
C PRO A 78 -4.84 -34.83 14.10
N GLU A 79 -4.25 -35.96 14.47
CA GLU A 79 -2.85 -36.30 14.27
C GLU A 79 -2.34 -36.17 12.81
N LYS A 80 -1.17 -35.52 12.69
CA LYS A 80 -0.22 -35.23 11.60
C LYS A 80 -0.53 -35.39 10.09
N ASP A 81 -1.41 -36.27 9.63
CA ASP A 81 -1.38 -36.73 8.22
C ASP A 81 -2.71 -36.68 7.45
N GLN A 82 -3.76 -36.03 7.98
CA GLN A 82 -5.03 -35.85 7.26
C GLN A 82 -5.34 -34.38 6.96
N LYS A 83 -5.63 -34.07 5.69
CA LYS A 83 -6.25 -32.79 5.31
C LYS A 83 -7.67 -32.74 5.89
N PRO A 84 -8.04 -31.69 6.64
CA PRO A 84 -9.37 -31.60 7.23
C PRO A 84 -10.44 -31.57 6.13
N THR A 85 -11.56 -32.26 6.36
CA THR A 85 -12.71 -32.16 5.45
C THR A 85 -13.36 -30.78 5.58
N LYS A 86 -14.24 -30.41 4.63
CA LYS A 86 -15.01 -29.14 4.72
C LYS A 86 -15.80 -29.04 6.04
N GLU A 87 -16.43 -30.13 6.45
CA GLU A 87 -17.28 -30.15 7.64
C GLU A 87 -16.49 -30.08 8.96
N ASP A 88 -15.29 -30.66 8.98
CA ASP A 88 -14.36 -30.56 10.13
C ASP A 88 -13.78 -29.14 10.25
N SER A 89 -13.47 -28.49 9.11
CA SER A 89 -12.92 -27.14 9.08
C SER A 89 -13.90 -26.11 9.65
N ASN A 90 -15.17 -26.18 9.27
CA ASN A 90 -16.18 -25.19 9.68
C ASN A 90 -16.51 -25.25 11.18
N LYS A 91 -16.35 -26.42 11.82
CA LYS A 91 -16.52 -26.58 13.28
C LYS A 91 -15.34 -26.01 14.07
N LEU A 92 -14.17 -25.90 13.44
CA LEU A 92 -12.91 -25.50 14.06
C LEU A 92 -12.57 -24.01 13.86
N LEU A 93 -13.17 -23.31 12.89
CA LEU A 93 -12.87 -21.91 12.61
C LEU A 93 -13.72 -20.94 13.43
N SER A 94 -13.10 -19.91 14.02
CA SER A 94 -13.78 -18.89 14.81
C SER A 94 -13.21 -17.49 14.61
N TYR A 95 -14.06 -16.53 14.25
CA TYR A 95 -13.72 -15.10 14.15
C TYR A 95 -13.80 -14.35 15.48
N LYS A 96 -13.55 -15.02 16.63
CA LYS A 96 -13.75 -14.43 17.95
C LYS A 96 -13.11 -13.04 18.08
N LYS A 97 -11.82 -12.92 17.75
CA LYS A 97 -11.07 -11.65 17.81
C LYS A 97 -11.63 -10.58 16.88
N LEU A 98 -11.91 -10.93 15.63
CA LEU A 98 -12.47 -10.00 14.65
C LEU A 98 -13.87 -9.54 15.09
N PHE A 99 -14.70 -10.42 15.64
CA PHE A 99 -16.04 -10.08 16.13
C PHE A 99 -16.00 -9.11 17.31
N GLU A 100 -15.13 -9.35 18.29
CA GLU A 100 -14.90 -8.43 19.41
C GLU A 100 -14.45 -7.04 18.90
N HIS A 101 -13.65 -7.01 17.84
CA HIS A 101 -13.21 -5.77 17.22
C HIS A 101 -14.31 -5.06 16.43
N LEU A 102 -15.18 -5.80 15.74
CA LEU A 102 -16.36 -5.22 15.09
C LEU A 102 -17.33 -4.61 16.10
N ASP A 103 -17.49 -5.24 17.26
CA ASP A 103 -18.30 -4.70 18.36
C ASP A 103 -17.69 -3.41 18.93
N ALA A 104 -16.38 -3.39 19.13
CA ALA A 104 -15.66 -2.19 19.57
C ALA A 104 -15.75 -1.05 18.53
N TYR A 105 -15.63 -1.38 17.24
CA TYR A 105 -15.81 -0.43 16.14
C TYR A 105 -17.23 0.16 16.12
N ALA A 106 -18.25 -0.68 16.27
CA ALA A 106 -19.65 -0.23 16.33
C ALA A 106 -19.89 0.71 17.51
N ALA A 107 -19.37 0.37 18.69
CA ALA A 107 -19.46 1.23 19.87
C ALA A 107 -18.77 2.59 19.65
N ASN A 108 -17.56 2.58 19.09
CA ASN A 108 -16.81 3.80 18.77
C ASN A 108 -17.58 4.67 17.76
N ALA A 109 -18.12 4.08 16.69
CA ALA A 109 -18.89 4.82 15.69
C ALA A 109 -20.12 5.50 16.30
N LYS A 110 -20.86 4.80 17.18
CA LYS A 110 -22.01 5.36 17.90
C LYS A 110 -21.62 6.56 18.75
N GLU A 111 -20.51 6.45 19.48
CA GLU A 111 -19.96 7.54 20.31
C GLU A 111 -19.47 8.73 19.47
N LEU A 112 -18.66 8.47 18.44
CA LEU A 112 -18.06 9.48 17.57
C LEU A 112 -19.12 10.36 16.90
N TYR A 113 -20.20 9.74 16.42
CA TYR A 113 -21.27 10.42 15.71
C TYR A 113 -22.43 10.91 16.60
N GLY A 114 -22.49 10.46 17.85
CA GLY A 114 -23.64 10.71 18.72
C GLY A 114 -24.93 10.18 18.09
N PHE A 115 -24.92 8.91 17.68
CA PHE A 115 -26.08 8.30 17.01
C PHE A 115 -27.30 8.22 17.93
N THR A 116 -28.47 8.49 17.36
CA THR A 116 -29.76 8.22 18.02
C THR A 116 -29.95 6.72 18.25
N GLU A 117 -30.95 6.35 19.06
CA GLU A 117 -31.29 4.95 19.30
C GLU A 117 -31.62 4.20 18.00
N GLU A 118 -32.40 4.82 17.10
CA GLU A 118 -32.73 4.24 15.80
C GLU A 118 -31.48 4.04 14.91
N GLN A 119 -30.56 5.01 14.92
CA GLN A 119 -29.30 4.90 14.18
C GLN A 119 -28.38 3.83 14.79
N SER A 120 -28.34 3.73 16.13
CA SER A 120 -27.56 2.73 16.85
C SER A 120 -28.05 1.31 16.56
N ASN A 121 -29.37 1.12 16.51
CA ASN A 121 -29.98 -0.16 16.12
C ASN A 121 -29.60 -0.52 14.68
N LYS A 122 -29.60 0.43 13.74
CA LYS A 122 -29.14 0.17 12.35
C LYS A 122 -27.66 -0.25 12.29
N VAL A 123 -26.80 0.34 13.13
CA VAL A 123 -25.40 -0.12 13.23
C VAL A 123 -25.34 -1.55 13.75
N ASP A 124 -26.12 -1.90 14.77
CA ASP A 124 -26.17 -3.26 15.31
C ASP A 124 -26.70 -4.28 14.30
N GLU A 125 -27.70 -3.92 13.50
CA GLU A 125 -28.21 -4.75 12.41
C GLU A 125 -27.14 -4.97 11.32
N LEU A 126 -26.37 -3.94 10.96
CA LEU A 126 -25.28 -4.09 9.98
C LEU A 126 -24.16 -5.01 10.48
N VAL A 127 -23.88 -5.01 11.79
CA VAL A 127 -22.82 -5.84 12.39
C VAL A 127 -23.31 -7.27 12.65
N ASN A 128 -24.41 -7.42 13.38
CA ASN A 128 -24.90 -8.70 13.88
C ASN A 128 -25.93 -9.37 12.98
N GLY A 129 -26.62 -8.59 12.15
CA GLY A 129 -27.69 -9.05 11.27
C GLY A 129 -29.08 -8.83 11.88
N SER A 130 -30.08 -8.95 11.01
CA SER A 130 -31.50 -8.95 11.34
C SER A 130 -32.23 -9.93 10.42
N LYS A 131 -33.55 -10.04 10.56
CA LYS A 131 -34.36 -10.87 9.63
C LYS A 131 -34.29 -10.40 8.17
N GLU A 132 -33.98 -9.13 7.95
CA GLU A 132 -34.00 -8.49 6.63
C GLU A 132 -32.59 -8.20 6.08
N VAL A 133 -31.60 -8.09 6.97
CA VAL A 133 -30.23 -7.70 6.62
C VAL A 133 -29.25 -8.74 7.13
N THR A 134 -28.49 -9.36 6.23
CA THR A 134 -27.36 -10.22 6.61
C THR A 134 -26.24 -9.35 7.19
N GLY A 135 -25.94 -9.55 8.47
CA GLY A 135 -24.91 -8.80 9.19
C GLY A 135 -23.50 -9.16 8.74
N ALA A 136 -22.54 -8.29 9.01
CA ALA A 136 -21.13 -8.53 8.70
C ALA A 136 -20.60 -9.81 9.35
N LYS A 137 -20.98 -10.11 10.61
CA LYS A 137 -20.55 -11.34 11.31
C LYS A 137 -21.05 -12.60 10.60
N GLU A 138 -22.29 -12.60 10.11
CA GLU A 138 -22.85 -13.73 9.38
C GLU A 138 -22.18 -13.92 8.01
N LYS A 139 -21.92 -12.83 7.29
CA LYS A 139 -21.13 -12.88 6.04
C LYS A 139 -19.73 -13.44 6.26
N LEU A 140 -19.06 -13.08 7.36
CA LEU A 140 -17.74 -13.61 7.70
C LEU A 140 -17.80 -15.11 7.99
N ILE A 141 -18.83 -15.59 8.68
CA ILE A 141 -19.06 -17.04 8.88
C ILE A 141 -19.19 -17.74 7.53
N ALA A 142 -19.95 -17.18 6.59
CA ALA A 142 -20.07 -17.73 5.25
C ALA A 142 -18.71 -17.83 4.52
N VAL A 143 -17.82 -16.85 4.69
CA VAL A 143 -16.44 -16.95 4.17
C VAL A 143 -15.68 -18.13 4.77
N ALA A 144 -15.79 -18.35 6.08
CA ALA A 144 -15.18 -19.54 6.70
C ALA A 144 -15.80 -20.84 6.19
N ASP A 145 -17.10 -20.86 5.89
CA ASP A 145 -17.77 -22.03 5.36
C ASP A 145 -17.36 -22.35 3.91
N ASP A 146 -17.20 -21.32 3.09
CA ASP A 146 -16.82 -21.45 1.68
C ASP A 146 -15.35 -21.84 1.51
N TRP A 147 -14.49 -21.28 2.37
CA TRP A 147 -13.04 -21.37 2.26
C TRP A 147 -12.35 -22.17 3.37
N GLY A 148 -13.12 -22.86 4.21
CA GLY A 148 -12.64 -23.56 5.41
C GLY A 148 -11.39 -24.42 5.20
N PRO A 149 -11.33 -25.28 4.17
CA PRO A 149 -10.14 -26.09 3.89
C PRO A 149 -8.88 -25.28 3.58
N GLN A 150 -9.00 -24.22 2.78
CA GLN A 150 -7.88 -23.37 2.36
C GLN A 150 -7.35 -22.55 3.54
N ILE A 151 -8.26 -21.98 4.34
CA ILE A 151 -7.92 -21.24 5.55
C ILE A 151 -7.23 -22.17 6.56
N SER A 152 -7.78 -23.36 6.78
CA SER A 152 -7.20 -24.34 7.71
C SER A 152 -5.81 -24.79 7.26
N GLU A 153 -5.62 -25.10 5.97
CA GLU A 153 -4.32 -25.48 5.43
C GLU A 153 -3.28 -24.36 5.60
N TYR A 154 -3.69 -23.09 5.40
CA TYR A 154 -2.83 -21.93 5.62
C TYR A 154 -2.39 -21.78 7.07
N LEU A 155 -3.34 -21.80 8.01
CA LEU A 155 -3.07 -21.61 9.45
C LEU A 155 -2.11 -22.69 9.97
N VAL A 156 -2.34 -23.94 9.57
CA VAL A 156 -1.50 -25.08 9.94
C VAL A 156 -0.11 -24.99 9.31
N GLY A 157 -0.03 -24.60 8.05
CA GLY A 157 1.25 -24.38 7.37
C GLY A 157 2.08 -23.32 8.09
N PHE A 158 1.45 -22.21 8.46
CA PHE A 158 2.12 -21.12 9.14
C PHE A 158 2.71 -21.55 10.50
N GLU A 159 1.95 -22.25 11.34
CA GLU A 159 2.48 -22.77 12.62
C GLU A 159 3.70 -23.67 12.43
N ARG A 160 3.69 -24.53 11.40
CA ARG A 160 4.82 -25.41 11.07
C ARG A 160 6.06 -24.63 10.65
N VAL A 161 5.90 -23.52 9.94
CA VAL A 161 7.03 -22.67 9.53
C VAL A 161 7.54 -21.79 10.65
N ALA A 162 6.69 -21.28 11.54
CA ALA A 162 7.14 -20.58 12.74
C ALA A 162 8.05 -21.46 13.62
N ILE A 163 7.80 -22.78 13.64
CA ILE A 163 8.67 -23.78 14.28
C ILE A 163 9.98 -23.96 13.50
N ASN A 164 9.92 -24.10 12.16
CA ASN A 164 11.10 -24.33 11.31
C ASN A 164 12.01 -23.10 11.12
N GLN A 165 11.51 -21.88 11.33
CA GLN A 165 12.28 -20.63 11.20
C GLN A 165 13.25 -20.39 12.36
N ARG A 166 13.15 -21.15 13.46
CA ARG A 166 14.11 -21.10 14.58
C ARG A 166 15.47 -21.74 14.26
N ASP A 167 15.60 -22.44 13.12
CA ASP A 167 16.87 -22.98 12.63
C ASP A 167 17.63 -21.96 11.76
N GLU A 168 18.50 -21.16 12.38
CA GLU A 168 19.34 -20.14 11.71
C GLU A 168 20.16 -20.70 10.53
N MET A 169 20.53 -21.98 10.56
CA MET A 169 21.35 -22.63 9.52
C MET A 169 20.67 -22.70 8.14
N ARG A 170 19.33 -22.65 8.06
CA ARG A 170 18.60 -22.72 6.79
C ARG A 170 18.52 -21.39 6.06
N ASN A 171 18.66 -20.27 6.77
CA ASN A 171 18.55 -18.93 6.20
C ASN A 171 19.77 -18.51 5.37
N ASN A 172 20.86 -19.27 5.35
CA ASN A 172 22.11 -18.88 4.68
C ASN A 172 22.37 -19.58 3.33
N VAL A 173 21.53 -20.52 2.92
CA VAL A 173 21.69 -21.25 1.65
C VAL A 173 20.71 -20.71 0.61
N ALA A 174 21.20 -20.20 -0.52
CA ALA A 174 20.38 -19.58 -1.57
C ALA A 174 19.27 -20.52 -2.10
N GLY A 175 19.53 -21.82 -2.21
CA GLY A 175 18.52 -22.82 -2.60
C GLY A 175 17.40 -23.00 -1.58
N LEU A 176 17.72 -22.94 -0.29
CA LEU A 176 16.73 -23.06 0.80
C LEU A 176 15.88 -21.79 0.95
N ARG A 177 16.46 -20.60 0.66
CA ARG A 177 15.70 -19.33 0.58
C ARG A 177 14.62 -19.38 -0.50
N LYS A 178 15.00 -19.81 -1.72
CA LYS A 178 14.04 -19.95 -2.83
C LYS A 178 12.90 -20.91 -2.48
N GLN A 179 13.23 -22.04 -1.85
CA GLN A 179 12.23 -23.01 -1.41
C GLN A 179 11.28 -22.44 -0.33
N LYS A 180 11.82 -21.65 0.62
CA LYS A 180 11.02 -20.95 1.62
C LYS A 180 10.06 -19.95 0.96
N ASP A 181 10.55 -19.11 0.07
CA ASP A 181 9.75 -18.09 -0.62
C ASP A 181 8.64 -18.74 -1.48
N GLU A 182 8.93 -19.88 -2.13
CA GLU A 182 7.93 -20.65 -2.87
C GLU A 182 6.86 -21.26 -1.97
N ILE A 183 7.23 -21.78 -0.79
CA ILE A 183 6.28 -22.32 0.18
C ILE A 183 5.39 -21.21 0.74
N GLU A 184 5.98 -20.10 1.14
CA GLU A 184 5.24 -18.94 1.66
C GLU A 184 4.29 -18.37 0.60
N SER A 185 4.76 -18.22 -0.65
CA SER A 185 3.93 -17.78 -1.76
C SER A 185 2.76 -18.73 -2.03
N LYS A 186 2.96 -20.06 -1.95
CA LYS A 186 1.90 -21.06 -2.12
C LYS A 186 0.83 -20.94 -1.04
N TRP A 187 1.25 -20.77 0.21
CA TRP A 187 0.30 -20.62 1.31
C TRP A 187 -0.45 -19.30 1.26
N ARG A 188 0.22 -18.19 0.94
CA ARG A 188 -0.44 -16.90 0.72
C ARG A 188 -1.47 -16.97 -0.41
N ALA A 189 -1.21 -17.77 -1.45
CA ALA A 189 -2.18 -17.99 -2.51
C ALA A 189 -3.47 -18.67 -2.02
N LEU A 190 -3.42 -19.51 -0.98
CA LEU A 190 -4.61 -20.16 -0.40
C LEU A 190 -5.57 -19.16 0.23
N VAL A 191 -5.03 -18.13 0.88
CA VAL A 191 -5.83 -17.13 1.63
C VAL A 191 -6.05 -15.83 0.88
N LYS A 192 -5.50 -15.67 -0.32
CA LYS A 192 -5.69 -14.45 -1.14
C LYS A 192 -7.16 -14.15 -1.41
N ALA A 193 -7.94 -15.13 -1.87
CA ALA A 193 -9.36 -14.95 -2.14
C ALA A 193 -10.20 -14.81 -0.85
N PRO A 194 -10.02 -15.66 0.18
CA PRO A 194 -10.70 -15.48 1.47
C PRO A 194 -10.46 -14.10 2.09
N LEU A 195 -9.23 -13.60 2.07
CA LEU A 195 -8.90 -12.26 2.60
C LEU A 195 -9.58 -11.16 1.79
N ALA A 196 -9.66 -11.29 0.46
CA ALA A 196 -10.37 -10.32 -0.38
C ALA A 196 -11.88 -10.29 -0.05
N ASP A 197 -12.50 -11.44 0.23
CA ASP A 197 -13.89 -11.51 0.65
C ASP A 197 -14.10 -10.86 2.02
N VAL A 198 -13.20 -11.13 2.98
CA VAL A 198 -13.20 -10.45 4.29
C VAL A 198 -13.05 -8.94 4.12
N ASP A 199 -12.05 -8.48 3.38
CA ASP A 199 -11.78 -7.05 3.16
C ASP A 199 -12.98 -6.34 2.51
N SER A 200 -13.65 -7.00 1.57
CA SER A 200 -14.88 -6.51 0.95
C SER A 200 -16.02 -6.34 1.95
N ILE A 201 -16.23 -7.32 2.85
CA ILE A 201 -17.24 -7.25 3.91
C ILE A 201 -16.93 -6.10 4.87
N LEU A 202 -15.68 -5.95 5.27
CA LEU A 202 -15.24 -4.90 6.19
C LEU A 202 -15.39 -3.50 5.58
N ALA A 203 -15.01 -3.32 4.31
CA ALA A 203 -15.18 -2.06 3.59
C ALA A 203 -16.68 -1.71 3.36
N ASP A 204 -17.52 -2.70 3.07
CA ASP A 204 -18.98 -2.53 2.96
C ASP A 204 -19.57 -2.07 4.30
N LEU A 205 -19.18 -2.71 5.40
CA LEU A 205 -19.61 -2.33 6.74
C LEU A 205 -19.17 -0.90 7.09
N GLU A 206 -17.90 -0.56 6.87
CA GLU A 206 -17.35 0.77 7.12
C GLU A 206 -18.12 1.83 6.34
N THR A 207 -18.34 1.60 5.04
CA THR A 207 -19.10 2.49 4.16
C THR A 207 -20.53 2.69 4.66
N LYS A 208 -21.24 1.60 5.00
CA LYS A 208 -22.65 1.65 5.44
C LYS A 208 -22.81 2.32 6.79
N VAL A 209 -21.92 2.06 7.75
CA VAL A 209 -21.95 2.71 9.07
C VAL A 209 -21.71 4.21 8.95
N ASN A 210 -20.69 4.63 8.18
CA ASN A 210 -20.42 6.05 7.96
C ASN A 210 -21.54 6.76 7.17
N ALA A 211 -22.30 6.04 6.35
CA ALA A 211 -23.46 6.57 5.64
C ALA A 211 -24.68 6.86 6.53
N ILE A 212 -24.77 6.25 7.73
CA ILE A 212 -25.88 6.47 8.68
C ILE A 212 -25.85 7.90 9.27
N ALA A 213 -24.66 8.49 9.40
CA ALA A 213 -24.49 9.84 9.93
C ALA A 213 -25.17 10.89 9.04
N LYS A 214 -25.83 11.89 9.64
CA LYS A 214 -26.56 12.95 8.93
C LYS A 214 -26.05 14.34 9.31
N GLY A 215 -26.01 15.25 8.34
CA GLY A 215 -25.78 16.69 8.56
C GLY A 215 -24.59 16.97 9.48
N GLU A 216 -24.86 17.67 10.59
CA GLU A 216 -23.86 18.07 11.60
C GLU A 216 -23.14 16.90 12.28
N GLN A 217 -23.74 15.69 12.32
CA GLN A 217 -23.07 14.50 12.86
C GLN A 217 -21.80 14.17 12.06
N LYS A 218 -21.80 14.45 10.74
CA LYS A 218 -20.61 14.27 9.89
C LYS A 218 -19.50 15.27 10.17
N GLY A 219 -19.70 16.24 11.06
CA GLY A 219 -18.75 17.33 11.32
C GLY A 219 -18.85 18.45 10.29
N GLU A 220 -18.01 19.47 10.47
CA GLU A 220 -17.92 20.61 9.55
C GLU A 220 -17.30 20.21 8.21
N LYS A 221 -17.58 20.99 7.14
CA LYS A 221 -17.05 20.74 5.78
C LYS A 221 -15.54 20.49 5.72
N ASN A 222 -14.76 21.08 6.63
CA ASN A 222 -13.29 20.97 6.66
C ASN A 222 -12.75 19.96 7.69
N LYS A 223 -13.61 19.37 8.53
CA LYS A 223 -13.25 18.36 9.54
C LYS A 223 -14.37 17.32 9.64
N GLN A 224 -14.56 16.57 8.56
CA GLN A 224 -15.54 15.50 8.57
C GLN A 224 -15.11 14.40 9.53
N ARG A 225 -16.03 13.98 10.41
CA ARG A 225 -15.85 12.81 11.28
C ARG A 225 -16.00 11.56 10.43
N TYR A 226 -15.05 10.64 10.58
CA TYR A 226 -15.04 9.35 9.90
C TYR A 226 -14.73 8.26 10.91
N ALA A 227 -15.65 7.32 11.11
CA ALA A 227 -15.39 6.14 11.92
C ALA A 227 -14.60 5.16 11.05
N GLU A 228 -13.29 5.11 11.29
CA GLU A 228 -12.40 4.23 10.53
C GLU A 228 -12.30 2.85 11.19
N LEU A 229 -12.49 1.79 10.39
CA LEU A 229 -12.18 0.44 10.84
C LEU A 229 -10.67 0.19 10.69
N ARG A 230 -9.96 0.29 11.81
CA ARG A 230 -8.50 0.13 11.87
C ARG A 230 -8.12 -1.24 12.39
N LEU A 231 -7.44 -2.02 11.54
CA LEU A 231 -6.85 -3.30 11.95
C LEU A 231 -5.79 -3.07 13.05
N PRO A 232 -5.63 -4.03 13.98
CA PRO A 232 -4.55 -4.00 14.95
C PRO A 232 -3.17 -3.94 14.26
N ASP A 233 -2.18 -3.42 14.98
CA ASP A 233 -0.79 -3.29 14.54
C ASP A 233 -0.56 -2.35 13.34
N ALA A 234 -1.54 -1.51 12.99
CA ALA A 234 -1.32 -0.41 12.05
C ALA A 234 -0.30 0.59 12.62
N GLY A 235 0.90 0.60 12.03
CA GLY A 235 1.95 1.55 12.36
C GLY A 235 1.58 2.99 11.97
N PRO A 236 2.40 4.00 12.36
CA PRO A 236 2.14 5.40 12.00
C PRO A 236 2.22 5.66 10.49
N ILE A 237 2.93 4.80 9.75
CA ILE A 237 2.95 4.77 8.29
C ILE A 237 2.42 3.40 7.88
N ASP A 238 1.16 3.37 7.45
CA ASP A 238 0.47 2.18 6.96
C ASP A 238 0.16 2.29 5.46
N VAL A 239 -0.29 1.19 4.88
CA VAL A 239 -0.67 1.11 3.46
C VAL A 239 -1.76 2.14 3.10
N LYS A 240 -2.70 2.44 4.00
CA LYS A 240 -3.76 3.43 3.75
C LYS A 240 -3.19 4.85 3.61
N MET A 241 -2.22 5.21 4.45
CA MET A 241 -1.51 6.49 4.34
C MET A 241 -0.72 6.57 3.04
N VAL A 242 -0.02 5.49 2.67
CA VAL A 242 0.73 5.40 1.41
C VAL A 242 -0.22 5.56 0.21
N ASP A 243 -1.36 4.87 0.21
CA ASP A 243 -2.36 4.90 -0.86
C ASP A 243 -2.98 6.30 -1.05
N ARG A 244 -3.09 7.08 0.01
CA ARG A 244 -3.54 8.47 -0.05
C ARG A 244 -2.48 9.43 -0.57
N ILE A 245 -1.21 9.21 -0.23
CA ILE A 245 -0.12 10.12 -0.56
C ILE A 245 0.36 9.92 -2.00
N ILE A 246 0.51 8.67 -2.45
CA ILE A 246 1.11 8.36 -3.77
C ILE A 246 0.42 9.12 -4.92
N PRO A 247 -0.91 9.13 -5.06
CA PRO A 247 -1.55 9.79 -6.20
C PRO A 247 -1.31 11.31 -6.23
N ILE A 248 -1.36 11.95 -5.06
CA ILE A 248 -1.14 13.40 -4.92
C ILE A 248 0.34 13.72 -5.17
N PHE A 249 1.24 12.90 -4.65
CA PHE A 249 2.67 13.00 -4.88
C PHE A 249 3.01 12.91 -6.38
N ASP A 250 2.53 11.86 -7.05
CA ASP A 250 2.73 11.63 -8.49
C ASP A 250 2.25 12.82 -9.32
N MET A 251 1.03 13.31 -9.07
CA MET A 251 0.48 14.47 -9.76
C MET A 251 1.30 15.73 -9.51
N THR A 252 1.68 15.99 -8.26
CA THR A 252 2.41 17.20 -7.87
C THR A 252 3.80 17.23 -8.51
N VAL A 253 4.55 16.13 -8.39
CA VAL A 253 5.87 16.01 -9.01
C VAL A 253 5.77 16.08 -10.52
N GLY A 254 4.77 15.44 -11.12
CA GLY A 254 4.52 15.51 -12.55
C GLY A 254 4.33 16.94 -13.07
N ILE A 255 3.48 17.73 -12.39
CA ILE A 255 3.24 19.14 -12.73
C ILE A 255 4.53 19.98 -12.58
N LEU A 256 5.24 19.81 -11.48
CA LEU A 256 6.50 20.51 -11.21
C LEU A 256 7.54 20.25 -12.32
N LEU A 257 7.67 18.99 -12.76
CA LEU A 257 8.58 18.61 -13.84
C LEU A 257 8.13 19.14 -15.21
N MET A 258 6.84 19.06 -15.55
CA MET A 258 6.34 19.58 -16.84
C MET A 258 6.61 21.08 -16.97
N ILE A 259 6.26 21.85 -15.94
CA ILE A 259 6.45 23.31 -15.89
C ILE A 259 7.93 23.68 -15.71
N GLY A 260 8.75 22.78 -15.15
CA GLY A 260 10.15 23.02 -14.83
C GLY A 260 10.32 23.94 -13.62
N LEU A 261 9.53 23.72 -12.57
CA LEU A 261 9.58 24.43 -11.29
C LEU A 261 10.09 23.47 -10.19
N LEU A 262 11.09 23.90 -9.42
CA LEU A 262 11.80 23.08 -8.44
C LEU A 262 12.29 21.76 -9.01
N THR A 263 12.74 21.77 -10.28
CA THR A 263 13.07 20.57 -11.06
C THR A 263 14.07 19.66 -10.34
N PRO A 264 15.17 20.15 -9.74
CA PRO A 264 16.09 19.28 -9.01
C PRO A 264 15.43 18.54 -7.85
N LEU A 265 14.59 19.22 -7.07
CA LEU A 265 13.91 18.63 -5.92
C LEU A 265 12.82 17.64 -6.36
N ALA A 266 12.00 18.04 -7.34
CA ALA A 266 10.94 17.19 -7.89
C ALA A 266 11.51 15.92 -8.51
N ALA A 267 12.59 16.04 -9.30
CA ALA A 267 13.25 14.91 -9.93
C ALA A 267 13.98 14.01 -8.92
N LEU A 268 14.61 14.57 -7.87
CA LEU A 268 15.17 13.77 -6.78
C LEU A 268 14.10 12.99 -6.03
N ALA A 269 12.97 13.63 -5.71
CA ALA A 269 11.86 12.98 -5.03
C ALA A 269 11.28 11.84 -5.87
N ALA A 270 10.99 12.07 -7.16
CA ALA A 270 10.57 11.03 -8.09
C ALA A 270 11.60 9.89 -8.22
N GLY A 271 12.88 10.22 -8.34
CA GLY A 271 13.96 9.23 -8.44
C GLY A 271 14.07 8.37 -7.19
N LEU A 272 13.99 8.96 -5.99
CA LEU A 272 13.99 8.22 -4.72
C LEU A 272 12.72 7.36 -4.54
N PHE A 273 11.56 7.87 -4.96
CA PHE A 273 10.33 7.09 -4.98
C PHE A 273 10.46 5.88 -5.90
N LEU A 274 10.91 6.05 -7.15
CA LEU A 274 11.14 4.93 -8.06
C LEU A 274 12.25 3.99 -7.59
N ALA A 275 13.27 4.49 -6.89
CA ALA A 275 14.26 3.65 -6.24
C ALA A 275 13.61 2.74 -5.19
N SER A 276 12.69 3.26 -4.38
CA SER A 276 11.90 2.43 -3.46
C SER A 276 11.08 1.38 -4.21
N VAL A 277 10.54 1.74 -5.38
CA VAL A 277 9.75 0.82 -6.21
C VAL A 277 10.63 -0.30 -6.79
N VAL A 278 11.84 0.03 -7.25
CA VAL A 278 12.82 -0.97 -7.72
C VAL A 278 13.27 -1.87 -6.56
N LEU A 279 13.43 -1.32 -5.34
CA LEU A 279 13.84 -2.07 -4.17
C LEU A 279 12.81 -3.10 -3.67
N THR A 280 11.52 -2.94 -4.00
CA THR A 280 10.53 -3.99 -3.68
C THR A 280 10.76 -5.25 -4.51
N GLN A 281 11.39 -5.15 -5.68
CA GLN A 281 11.81 -6.29 -6.49
C GLN A 281 13.31 -6.23 -6.69
N PHE A 282 14.06 -6.50 -5.63
CA PHE A 282 15.50 -6.26 -5.58
C PHE A 282 16.21 -6.88 -6.79
N PRO A 283 16.94 -6.09 -7.60
CA PRO A 283 17.54 -6.58 -8.84
C PRO A 283 18.44 -7.79 -8.62
N GLY A 284 18.20 -8.85 -9.38
CA GLY A 284 18.96 -10.10 -9.28
C GLY A 284 18.58 -11.01 -8.11
N TYR A 285 17.60 -10.64 -7.28
CA TYR A 285 17.11 -11.51 -6.22
C TYR A 285 16.25 -12.66 -6.79
N PRO A 286 16.41 -13.91 -6.31
CA PRO A 286 15.63 -15.05 -6.80
C PRO A 286 14.12 -14.81 -6.71
N GLY A 287 13.42 -14.98 -7.85
CA GLY A 287 11.96 -14.84 -7.93
C GLY A 287 11.44 -13.39 -7.96
N ALA A 288 12.30 -12.38 -7.88
CA ALA A 288 11.93 -10.98 -8.10
C ALA A 288 11.51 -10.74 -9.55
N GLN A 289 10.50 -9.87 -9.74
CA GLN A 289 10.04 -9.48 -11.07
C GLN A 289 10.94 -8.39 -11.67
N PRO A 290 11.09 -8.33 -13.00
CA PRO A 290 11.88 -7.29 -13.61
C PRO A 290 11.25 -5.90 -13.46
N THR A 291 12.04 -4.92 -13.02
CA THR A 291 11.64 -3.50 -12.82
C THR A 291 12.35 -2.57 -13.81
N TYR A 292 12.59 -3.04 -15.04
CA TYR A 292 13.42 -2.32 -16.02
C TYR A 292 12.90 -0.92 -16.35
N TYR A 293 11.58 -0.77 -16.55
CA TYR A 293 10.98 0.53 -16.87
C TYR A 293 11.17 1.52 -15.73
N GLN A 294 10.89 1.09 -14.49
CA GLN A 294 11.06 1.89 -13.28
C GLN A 294 12.52 2.25 -13.05
N GLY A 295 13.45 1.33 -13.32
CA GLY A 295 14.89 1.58 -13.23
C GLY A 295 15.39 2.60 -14.25
N ILE A 296 14.92 2.53 -15.50
CA ILE A 296 15.26 3.51 -16.55
C ILE A 296 14.70 4.89 -16.20
N GLU A 297 13.43 4.95 -15.78
CA GLU A 297 12.79 6.20 -15.40
C GLU A 297 13.41 6.81 -14.14
N MET A 298 13.81 5.99 -13.17
CA MET A 298 14.59 6.41 -12.00
C MET A 298 15.91 7.08 -12.40
N LEU A 299 16.66 6.47 -13.31
CA LEU A 299 17.90 7.06 -13.83
C LEU A 299 17.64 8.34 -14.62
N ALA A 300 16.55 8.42 -15.37
CA ALA A 300 16.13 9.64 -16.04
C ALA A 300 15.80 10.76 -15.02
N CYS A 301 15.15 10.43 -13.91
CA CYS A 301 14.88 11.37 -12.82
C CYS A 301 16.19 11.87 -12.20
N PHE A 302 17.14 10.99 -11.88
CA PHE A 302 18.44 11.43 -11.36
C PHE A 302 19.23 12.26 -12.39
N LEU A 303 19.14 11.93 -13.67
CA LEU A 303 19.73 12.77 -14.73
C LEU A 303 19.12 14.17 -14.69
N LEU A 304 17.79 14.30 -14.66
CA LEU A 304 17.09 15.59 -14.59
C LEU A 304 17.44 16.37 -13.31
N ALA A 305 17.62 15.68 -12.19
CA ALA A 305 17.98 16.28 -10.91
C ALA A 305 19.33 17.01 -10.96
N PHE A 306 20.31 16.43 -11.66
CA PHE A 306 21.71 16.90 -11.65
C PHE A 306 22.14 17.64 -12.92
N THR A 307 21.25 17.84 -13.89
CA THR A 307 21.57 18.49 -15.20
C THR A 307 21.04 19.91 -15.34
N ASP A 308 20.52 20.52 -14.26
CA ASP A 308 19.90 21.86 -14.29
C ASP A 308 18.77 21.98 -15.35
N ALA A 309 18.07 20.88 -15.67
CA ALA A 309 17.05 20.81 -16.72
C ALA A 309 15.93 21.85 -16.57
N GLY A 310 15.65 22.31 -15.35
CA GLY A 310 14.68 23.38 -15.07
C GLY A 310 15.08 24.75 -15.62
N ARG A 311 16.38 25.02 -15.82
CA ARG A 311 16.85 26.31 -16.37
C ARG A 311 16.57 26.45 -17.86
N TYR A 312 16.33 25.34 -18.55
CA TYR A 312 16.04 25.30 -19.98
C TYR A 312 14.53 25.19 -20.17
N ALA A 313 13.91 26.23 -20.73
CA ALA A 313 12.45 26.27 -20.98
C ALA A 313 11.61 25.83 -19.76
N GLY A 314 12.02 26.24 -18.55
CA GLY A 314 11.34 25.96 -17.29
C GLY A 314 11.34 27.17 -16.37
N LEU A 315 10.46 27.18 -15.37
CA LEU A 315 10.32 28.30 -14.43
C LEU A 315 11.51 28.48 -13.48
N ASP A 316 12.33 27.45 -13.28
CA ASP A 316 13.58 27.54 -12.49
C ASP A 316 14.59 28.55 -13.09
N PHE A 317 14.43 28.92 -14.36
CA PHE A 317 15.17 30.03 -14.95
C PHE A 317 14.94 31.36 -14.22
N ILE A 318 13.76 31.60 -13.66
CA ILE A 318 13.41 32.90 -13.06
C ILE A 318 14.24 33.17 -11.79
N PRO A 319 14.23 32.32 -10.74
CA PRO A 319 15.10 32.51 -9.57
C PRO A 319 16.59 32.55 -9.94
N TRP A 320 17.02 31.69 -10.87
CA TRP A 320 18.40 31.66 -11.33
C TRP A 320 18.83 32.96 -12.02
N SER A 321 17.97 33.55 -12.85
CA SER A 321 18.22 34.82 -13.53
C SER A 321 18.38 35.96 -12.53
N PHE A 322 17.55 36.00 -11.48
CA PHE A 322 17.65 37.02 -10.44
C PHE A 322 18.93 36.87 -9.60
N TRP A 323 19.30 35.65 -9.21
CA TRP A 323 20.52 35.39 -8.44
C TRP A 323 21.79 35.76 -9.21
N ASN A 324 21.86 35.44 -10.51
CA ASN A 324 23.04 35.74 -11.34
C ASN A 324 23.11 37.18 -11.87
N ARG A 325 22.06 38.00 -11.70
CA ARG A 325 22.12 39.44 -11.97
C ARG A 325 22.89 40.20 -10.90
N GLY A 326 22.87 39.72 -9.64
CA GLY A 326 23.62 40.33 -8.53
C GLY A 326 25.12 40.14 -8.64
N THR A 327 25.58 38.98 -9.10
CA THR A 327 27.01 38.65 -9.24
C THR A 327 27.68 39.45 -10.34
N LYS A 328 27.00 39.66 -11.48
CA LYS A 328 27.52 40.51 -12.57
C LYS A 328 27.67 41.99 -12.21
N LYS A 329 26.95 42.48 -11.20
CA LYS A 329 27.10 43.86 -10.70
C LYS A 329 28.32 43.99 -9.78
N ALA A 330 28.62 42.98 -8.98
CA ALA A 330 29.77 42.96 -8.09
C ALA A 330 31.12 42.74 -8.81
N ASP A 331 31.12 42.05 -9.96
CA ASP A 331 32.32 41.88 -10.79
C ASP A 331 32.59 43.07 -11.73
N ALA A 332 31.70 44.08 -11.74
CA ALA A 332 31.77 45.26 -12.59
C ALA A 332 32.06 46.57 -11.82
N GLU A 333 32.23 46.48 -10.50
CA GLU A 333 32.78 47.53 -9.60
C GLU A 333 34.22 47.17 -9.20
#